data_AF-A0A1Q3DXS8-F1
#
_entry.id   AF-A0A1Q3DXS8-F1
#
_cell.length_a   1.000
_cell.length_b   1.000
_cell.length_c   1.000
_cell.angle_alpha   90.00
_cell.angle_beta   90.00
_cell.angle_gamma   90.00
#
_symmetry.space_group_name_H-M   'P 1'
#
loop_
_entity.id
_entity.type
_entity.pdbx_description
1 polymer ?
#
loop_
_entity_poly.entity_id
_entity_poly.type
_entity_poly.pdbx_seq_one_letter_code
_entity_poly.pdbx_strand_id
1 'polypeptide(L)'
;MLVCLVLSPDRELCRCKFGRTPSGFQDHIQWARIHAAALELGMLNMEHSGHADDSGYSYAMSRAFSEMTARDAVWEEDEVEWVAGIYVLRAVIRTAMQGDQRKRDEYGELLATYESRLKEIRDENRQTMVAEALMSAKEDLAQLDGMLHN
;
A
#
# COMPACT_ATOMS: atom_id res chain seq x y z
N MET A 1 5.45 -4.63 11.57
CA MET A 1 6.80 -4.65 11.02
C MET A 1 6.75 -4.35 9.53
N LEU A 2 6.71 -3.07 9.14
CA LEU A 2 6.81 -2.69 7.72
C LEU A 2 8.23 -2.91 7.19
N VAL A 3 8.34 -3.73 6.14
CA VAL A 3 9.57 -3.89 5.37
C VAL A 3 9.50 -2.89 4.21
N CYS A 4 10.49 -2.02 4.09
CA CYS A 4 10.64 -1.15 2.93
C CYS A 4 11.80 -1.65 2.09
N LEU A 5 11.63 -1.66 0.77
CA LEU A 5 12.75 -1.73 -0.15
C LEU A 5 13.22 -0.31 -0.41
N VAL A 6 14.38 0.03 0.15
CA VAL A 6 15.11 1.23 -0.25
C VAL A 6 16.20 0.76 -1.20
N LEU A 7 16.18 1.25 -2.44
CA LEU A 7 17.27 1.07 -3.38
C LEU A 7 18.49 1.81 -2.85
N SER A 8 19.44 1.05 -2.29
CA SER A 8 20.77 1.57 -1.97
C SER A 8 21.48 1.97 -3.27
N PRO A 9 22.36 2.99 -3.29
CA PRO A 9 23.15 3.33 -4.48
C PRO A 9 23.97 2.14 -5.04
N ASP A 10 24.22 1.12 -4.22
CA ASP A 10 24.92 -0.12 -4.58
C ASP A 10 24.03 -1.25 -5.15
N ARG A 11 22.78 -0.98 -5.55
CA ARG A 11 21.91 -1.95 -6.26
C ARG A 11 21.57 -3.25 -5.51
N GLU A 12 21.61 -3.25 -4.19
CA GLU A 12 21.00 -4.31 -3.39
C GLU A 12 19.61 -3.87 -2.93
N LEU A 13 18.61 -4.75 -3.08
CA LEU A 13 17.34 -4.65 -2.33
C LEU A 13 17.70 -4.85 -0.85
N CYS A 14 18.11 -3.78 -0.19
CA CYS A 14 18.40 -3.83 1.22
C CYS A 14 17.07 -4.00 1.96
N ARG A 15 16.99 -5.07 2.75
CA ARG A 15 15.92 -5.28 3.74
C ARG A 15 16.11 -4.25 4.85
N CYS A 16 15.72 -3.00 4.60
CA CYS A 16 15.76 -1.96 5.60
C CYS A 16 14.65 -2.25 6.61
N LYS A 17 15.04 -2.87 7.72
CA LYS A 17 14.24 -2.84 8.93
C LYS A 17 14.15 -1.37 9.31
N PHE A 18 12.96 -0.76 9.24
CA PHE A 18 12.73 0.45 10.00
C PHE A 18 12.81 0.06 11.49
N GLY A 19 14.04 0.08 12.01
CA GLY A 19 14.28 -0.11 13.43
C GLY A 19 13.62 1.04 14.17
N ARG A 20 12.99 0.72 15.30
CA ARG A 20 12.39 1.66 16.25
C ARG A 20 13.36 2.79 16.59
N THR A 21 13.37 3.87 15.81
CA THR A 21 13.97 5.14 16.20
C THR A 21 12.84 6.04 16.74
N PRO A 22 13.09 6.87 17.76
CA PRO A 22 12.06 7.74 18.35
C PRO A 22 11.43 8.74 17.36
N SER A 23 12.00 8.90 16.16
CA SER A 23 11.53 9.73 15.05
C SER A 23 10.79 8.96 13.94
N GLY A 24 10.65 7.64 14.04
CA GLY A 24 10.19 6.76 12.94
C GLY A 24 8.75 6.99 12.44
N PHE A 25 7.92 7.74 13.18
CA PHE A 25 6.53 8.02 12.80
C PHE A 25 6.39 8.71 11.44
N GLN A 26 7.14 9.80 11.23
CA GLN A 26 7.08 10.54 9.97
C GLN A 26 7.63 9.70 8.83
N ASP A 27 8.68 8.92 9.08
CA ASP A 27 9.35 8.15 8.04
C ASP A 27 8.45 7.05 7.46
N HIS A 28 7.64 6.37 8.28
CA HIS A 28 6.75 5.30 7.82
C HIS A 28 5.59 5.79 6.95
N ILE A 29 4.91 6.85 7.38
CA ILE A 29 3.78 7.41 6.62
C ILE A 29 4.29 8.10 5.36
N GLN A 30 5.41 8.82 5.46
CA GLN A 30 6.05 9.45 4.31
C GLN A 30 6.51 8.40 3.30
N TRP A 31 7.15 7.32 3.75
CA TRP A 31 7.48 6.20 2.90
C TRP A 31 6.23 5.62 2.23
N ALA A 32 5.15 5.36 2.97
CA ALA A 32 3.94 4.78 2.41
C ALA A 32 3.32 5.67 1.33
N ARG A 33 3.33 6.99 1.52
CA ARG A 33 2.87 7.96 0.52
C ARG A 33 3.77 7.99 -0.72
N ILE A 34 5.09 7.95 -0.54
CA ILE A 34 6.05 7.89 -1.66
C ILE A 34 5.89 6.57 -2.42
N HIS A 35 5.78 5.45 -1.72
CA HIS A 35 5.59 4.12 -2.29
C HIS A 35 4.26 4.02 -3.04
N ALA A 36 3.17 4.53 -2.45
CA ALA A 36 1.87 4.64 -3.09
C ALA A 36 1.96 5.46 -4.40
N ALA A 37 2.58 6.64 -4.35
CA ALA A 37 2.77 7.48 -5.54
C ALA A 37 3.63 6.78 -6.60
N ALA A 38 4.69 6.07 -6.20
CA ALA A 38 5.55 5.31 -7.11
C ALA A 38 4.80 4.14 -7.77
N LEU A 39 3.93 3.46 -7.02
CA LEU A 39 3.07 2.38 -7.53
C LEU A 39 2.07 2.93 -8.56
N GLU A 40 1.42 4.06 -8.26
CA GLU A 40 0.47 4.74 -9.15
C GLU A 40 1.09 5.28 -10.43
N LEU A 41 2.30 5.85 -10.33
CA LEU A 41 3.04 6.35 -11.49
C LEU A 41 3.70 5.24 -12.33
N GLY A 42 3.58 3.97 -11.91
CA GLY A 42 4.29 2.86 -12.54
C GLY A 42 5.81 2.97 -12.42
N MET A 43 6.32 3.84 -11.55
CA MET A 43 7.75 4.12 -11.36
C MET A 43 8.48 3.02 -10.61
N LEU A 44 7.75 2.06 -10.01
CA LEU A 44 8.34 0.80 -9.57
C LEU A 44 8.84 -0.06 -10.76
N ASN A 45 8.60 0.36 -12.02
CA ASN A 45 9.09 -0.27 -13.25
C ASN A 45 10.28 0.43 -13.90
N MET A 46 10.98 1.33 -13.19
CA MET A 46 12.01 2.15 -13.83
C MET A 46 13.28 1.34 -14.17
N GLU A 47 13.34 0.94 -15.44
CA GLU A 47 14.50 0.66 -16.29
C GLU A 47 15.52 -0.40 -15.82
N HIS A 48 15.32 -1.64 -16.28
CA HIS A 48 16.45 -2.43 -16.76
C HIS A 48 16.52 -2.32 -18.29
N SER A 49 17.50 -1.56 -18.77
CA SER A 49 17.93 -1.59 -20.16
C SER A 49 18.52 -2.97 -20.47
N GLY A 50 17.81 -3.78 -21.26
CA GLY A 50 18.43 -4.95 -21.92
C GLY A 50 17.52 -6.08 -22.38
N HIS A 51 16.38 -6.36 -21.75
CA HIS A 51 15.49 -7.44 -22.18
C HIS A 51 14.01 -7.07 -21.97
N ALA A 52 13.27 -7.00 -23.07
CA ALA A 52 11.87 -6.56 -23.12
C ALA A 52 10.86 -7.48 -22.40
N ASP A 53 11.31 -8.60 -21.84
CA ASP A 53 10.44 -9.60 -21.18
C ASP A 53 10.40 -9.48 -19.63
N ASP A 54 11.24 -8.65 -19.00
CA ASP A 54 11.42 -8.61 -17.53
C ASP A 54 10.63 -7.49 -16.82
N SER A 55 10.13 -6.50 -17.56
CA SER A 55 9.46 -5.32 -16.99
C SER A 55 8.09 -5.63 -16.37
N GLY A 56 7.34 -6.57 -16.95
CA GLY A 56 6.06 -7.02 -16.42
C GLY A 56 6.20 -7.82 -15.11
N TYR A 57 7.29 -8.57 -14.98
CA TYR A 57 7.58 -9.36 -13.77
C TYR A 57 7.92 -8.45 -12.59
N SER A 58 8.73 -7.40 -12.80
CA SER A 58 9.06 -6.41 -11.76
C SER A 58 7.82 -5.66 -11.24
N TYR A 59 6.91 -5.27 -12.14
CA TYR A 59 5.65 -4.63 -11.75
C TYR A 59 4.76 -5.57 -10.93
N ALA A 60 4.58 -6.80 -11.41
CA ALA A 60 3.77 -7.81 -10.74
C ALA A 60 4.32 -8.13 -9.34
N MET A 61 5.64 -8.21 -9.20
CA MET A 61 6.31 -8.44 -7.92
C MET A 61 6.15 -7.25 -6.98
N SER A 62 6.35 -6.02 -7.47
CA SER A 62 6.18 -4.78 -6.69
C SER A 62 4.75 -4.60 -6.19
N ARG A 63 3.78 -4.96 -7.02
CA ARG A 63 2.36 -4.97 -6.67
C ARG A 63 2.03 -6.04 -5.62
N ALA A 64 2.48 -7.27 -5.83
CA ALA A 64 2.26 -8.37 -4.88
C ALA A 64 2.86 -8.05 -3.51
N PHE A 65 4.03 -7.41 -3.50
CA PHE A 65 4.65 -6.92 -2.28
C PHE A 65 3.83 -5.83 -1.60
N SER A 66 3.31 -4.87 -2.36
CA SER A 66 2.48 -3.79 -1.84
C SER A 66 1.18 -4.34 -1.22
N GLU A 67 0.59 -5.36 -1.87
CA GLU A 67 -0.60 -6.05 -1.37
C GLU A 67 -0.32 -6.84 -0.09
N MET A 68 0.81 -7.56 -0.02
CA MET A 68 1.26 -8.24 1.19
C MET A 68 1.51 -7.24 2.33
N THR A 69 2.18 -6.13 2.04
CA THR A 69 2.47 -5.07 3.02
C THR A 69 1.20 -4.49 3.62
N ALA A 70 0.20 -4.19 2.80
CA ALA A 70 -1.09 -3.70 3.25
C ALA A 70 -1.85 -4.73 4.10
N ARG A 71 -1.76 -6.03 3.77
CA ARG A 71 -2.38 -7.10 4.55
C ARG A 71 -1.75 -7.26 5.92
N ASP A 72 -0.42 -7.26 5.98
CA ASP A 72 0.29 -7.49 7.24
C ASP A 72 0.12 -6.30 8.18
N ALA A 73 0.17 -5.08 7.63
CA ALA A 73 0.10 -3.84 8.39
C ALA A 73 -1.12 -3.74 9.32
N VAL A 74 -2.30 -4.22 8.94
CA VAL A 74 -3.52 -4.11 9.78
C VAL A 74 -3.45 -4.96 11.06
N TRP A 75 -2.61 -5.99 11.08
CA TRP A 75 -2.45 -6.91 12.20
C TRP A 75 -1.35 -6.51 13.18
N GLU A 76 -0.62 -5.45 12.87
CA GLU A 76 0.49 -5.00 13.69
C GLU A 76 0.02 -4.33 14.98
N GLU A 77 0.95 -4.15 15.92
CA GLU A 77 0.65 -3.53 17.21
C GLU A 77 0.65 -1.99 17.14
N ASP A 78 1.36 -1.42 16.17
CA ASP A 78 1.56 0.03 16.06
C ASP A 78 0.56 0.67 15.09
N GLU A 79 -0.21 1.64 15.58
CA GLU A 79 -1.18 2.42 14.81
C GLU A 79 -0.53 3.08 13.57
N VAL A 80 0.75 3.43 13.65
CA VAL A 80 1.51 4.06 12.56
C VAL A 80 1.62 3.14 11.35
N GLU A 81 1.79 1.84 11.62
CA GLU A 81 1.86 0.83 10.58
C GLU A 81 0.50 0.64 9.90
N TRP A 82 -0.60 0.79 10.66
CA TRP A 82 -1.95 0.74 10.10
C TRP A 82 -2.19 1.92 9.16
N VAL A 83 -1.80 3.13 9.58
CA VAL A 83 -1.88 4.34 8.75
C VAL A 83 -1.06 4.19 7.48
N ALA A 84 0.16 3.67 7.56
CA ALA A 84 0.98 3.39 6.39
C ALA A 84 0.31 2.36 5.46
N GLY A 85 -0.21 1.28 6.03
CA GLY A 85 -0.84 0.19 5.28
C GLY A 85 -2.08 0.62 4.49
N ILE A 86 -2.93 1.50 5.03
CA ILE A 86 -4.12 1.98 4.30
C ILE A 86 -3.76 2.85 3.08
N TYR A 87 -2.68 3.65 3.15
CA TYR A 87 -2.20 4.40 1.98
C TYR A 87 -1.66 3.47 0.89
N VAL A 88 -0.95 2.41 1.27
CA VAL A 88 -0.47 1.39 0.32
C VAL A 88 -1.64 0.62 -0.28
N LEU A 89 -2.62 0.20 0.54
CA LEU A 89 -3.81 -0.51 0.08
C LEU A 89 -4.59 0.31 -0.94
N ARG A 90 -4.77 1.60 -0.68
CA ARG A 90 -5.45 2.50 -1.61
C ARG A 90 -4.74 2.54 -2.98
N ALA A 91 -3.42 2.65 -2.99
CA ALA A 91 -2.65 2.64 -4.24
C ALA A 91 -2.76 1.30 -4.97
N VAL A 92 -2.79 0.17 -4.24
CA VAL A 92 -3.04 -1.17 -4.82
C VAL A 92 -4.42 -1.25 -5.47
N ILE A 93 -5.45 -0.71 -4.81
CA ILE A 93 -6.81 -0.63 -5.35
C ILE A 93 -6.80 0.23 -6.62
N ARG A 94 -6.27 1.46 -6.58
CA ARG A 94 -6.23 2.37 -7.74
C ARG A 94 -5.49 1.81 -8.94
N THR A 95 -4.46 1.00 -8.70
CA THR A 95 -3.69 0.34 -9.74
C THR A 95 -4.24 -1.04 -10.10
N ALA A 96 -5.37 -1.46 -9.52
CA ALA A 96 -5.96 -2.76 -9.80
C ALA A 96 -6.45 -2.89 -11.24
N MET A 97 -6.02 -3.96 -11.92
CA MET A 97 -6.52 -4.24 -13.26
C MET A 97 -8.01 -4.59 -13.18
N GLN A 98 -8.80 -3.96 -14.06
CA GLN A 98 -10.23 -4.16 -14.15
C GLN A 98 -10.54 -5.63 -14.49
N GLY A 99 -11.49 -6.23 -13.78
CA GLY A 99 -12.03 -7.56 -14.12
C GLY A 99 -11.80 -8.68 -13.10
N ASP A 100 -10.98 -8.48 -12.05
CA ASP A 100 -10.79 -9.51 -11.01
C ASP A 100 -11.74 -9.29 -9.82
N GLN A 101 -12.97 -9.80 -9.94
CA GLN A 101 -14.00 -9.68 -8.89
C GLN A 101 -13.53 -10.25 -7.55
N ARG A 102 -12.79 -11.36 -7.58
CA ARG A 102 -12.27 -12.00 -6.36
C ARG A 102 -11.30 -11.08 -5.62
N LYS A 103 -10.40 -10.41 -6.35
CA LYS A 103 -9.48 -9.45 -5.73
C LYS A 103 -10.21 -8.25 -5.11
N ARG A 104 -11.33 -7.84 -5.70
CA ARG A 104 -12.16 -6.77 -5.14
C ARG A 104 -12.80 -7.17 -3.83
N ASP A 105 -13.36 -8.38 -3.77
CA ASP A 105 -13.93 -8.92 -2.55
C ASP A 105 -12.84 -9.01 -1.46
N GLU A 106 -11.65 -9.51 -1.81
CA GLU A 106 -10.47 -9.54 -0.91
C GLU A 106 -10.08 -8.14 -0.39
N TYR A 107 -10.07 -7.13 -1.26
CA TYR A 107 -9.78 -5.74 -0.85
C TYR A 107 -10.90 -5.13 0.00
N GLY A 108 -12.16 -5.45 -0.29
CA GLY A 108 -13.32 -5.05 0.50
C GLY A 108 -13.28 -5.59 1.92
N GLU A 109 -12.96 -6.88 2.09
CA GLU A 109 -12.75 -7.50 3.41
C GLU A 109 -11.60 -6.85 4.19
N LEU A 110 -10.50 -6.53 3.50
CA LEU A 110 -9.37 -5.86 4.13
C LEU A 110 -9.72 -4.44 4.56
N LEU A 111 -10.46 -3.67 3.76
CA LEU A 111 -10.96 -2.35 4.14
C LEU A 111 -11.92 -2.41 5.33
N ALA A 112 -12.80 -3.41 5.39
CA ALA A 112 -13.68 -3.64 6.53
C ALA A 112 -12.88 -3.96 7.81
N THR A 113 -11.76 -4.69 7.67
CA THR A 113 -10.85 -4.96 8.79
C THR A 113 -10.22 -3.67 9.30
N TYR A 114 -9.68 -2.82 8.41
CA TYR A 114 -9.15 -1.50 8.79
C TYR A 114 -10.19 -0.61 9.46
N GLU A 115 -11.42 -0.57 8.93
CA GLU A 115 -12.53 0.19 9.52
C GLU A 115 -12.88 -0.32 10.92
N SER A 116 -12.90 -1.64 11.12
CA SER A 116 -13.18 -2.23 12.44
C SER A 116 -12.15 -1.80 13.50
N ARG A 117 -10.90 -1.60 13.11
CA ARG A 117 -9.80 -1.16 13.98
C ARG A 117 -9.68 0.36 14.09
N LEU A 118 -10.41 1.14 13.29
CA LEU A 118 -10.42 2.61 13.36
C LEU A 118 -10.78 3.14 14.76
N LYS A 119 -11.62 2.40 15.49
CA LYS A 119 -12.02 2.70 16.87
C LYS A 119 -10.94 2.40 17.92
N GLU A 120 -9.91 1.64 17.55
CA GLU A 120 -8.80 1.26 18.43
C GLU A 120 -7.66 2.29 18.41
N ILE A 121 -7.63 3.16 17.40
CA ILE A 121 -6.64 4.23 17.26
C ILE A 121 -6.89 5.29 18.33
N ARG A 122 -5.88 5.55 19.15
CA ARG A 122 -5.95 6.53 20.26
C ARG A 122 -5.63 7.95 19.82
N ASP A 123 -4.77 8.09 18.82
CA ASP A 123 -4.37 9.39 18.29
C ASP A 123 -5.41 9.92 17.29
N GLU A 124 -6.04 11.04 17.62
CA GLU A 124 -7.11 11.65 16.81
C GLU A 124 -6.65 12.05 15.40
N ASN A 125 -5.39 12.49 15.25
CA ASN A 125 -4.84 12.85 13.96
C ASN A 125 -4.66 11.59 13.09
N ARG A 126 -4.12 10.51 13.65
CA ARG A 126 -4.02 9.21 12.95
C ARG A 126 -5.40 8.66 12.61
N GLN A 127 -6.36 8.75 13.52
CA GLN A 127 -7.71 8.30 13.29
C GLN A 127 -8.34 9.04 12.11
N THR A 128 -8.17 10.36 12.05
CA THR A 128 -8.63 11.19 10.92
C THR A 128 -7.97 10.77 9.61
N MET A 129 -6.65 10.58 9.61
CA MET A 129 -5.91 10.15 8.42
C MET A 129 -6.37 8.78 7.90
N VAL A 130 -6.59 7.80 8.78
CA VAL A 130 -7.10 6.47 8.40
C VAL A 130 -8.53 6.57 7.89
N ALA A 131 -9.39 7.37 8.53
CA ALA A 131 -10.77 7.56 8.11
C ALA A 131 -10.86 8.17 6.70
N GLU A 132 -10.08 9.21 6.42
CA GLU A 132 -10.01 9.84 5.09
C GLU A 132 -9.49 8.86 4.03
N ALA A 133 -8.43 8.12 4.35
CA ALA A 133 -7.86 7.13 3.45
C ALA A 133 -8.81 5.96 3.18
N LEU A 134 -9.56 5.50 4.20
CA LEU A 134 -10.58 4.47 4.09
C LEU A 134 -11.74 4.91 3.20
N MET A 135 -12.26 6.11 3.40
CA MET A 135 -13.34 6.67 2.59
C MET A 135 -12.90 6.75 1.13
N SER A 136 -11.72 7.32 0.88
CA SER A 136 -11.17 7.42 -0.47
C SER A 136 -10.94 6.05 -1.12
N ALA A 137 -10.41 5.07 -0.38
CA ALA A 137 -10.17 3.73 -0.89
C ALA A 137 -11.47 2.97 -1.22
N LYS A 138 -12.53 3.17 -0.44
CA LYS A 138 -13.87 2.63 -0.73
C LYS A 138 -14.46 3.26 -2.00
N GLU A 139 -14.29 4.56 -2.19
CA GLU A 139 -14.70 5.25 -3.42
C GLU A 139 -13.91 4.74 -4.64
N ASP A 140 -12.59 4.61 -4.53
CA ASP A 140 -11.73 4.06 -5.58
C ASP A 140 -12.16 2.60 -5.92
N LEU A 141 -12.52 1.79 -4.92
CA LEU A 141 -13.02 0.42 -5.12
C LEU A 141 -14.42 0.40 -5.77
N ALA A 142 -15.32 1.32 -5.40
CA ALA A 142 -16.64 1.45 -6.00
C ALA A 142 -16.58 1.95 -7.46
N GLN A 143 -15.63 2.84 -7.78
CA GLN A 143 -15.39 3.27 -9.16
C GLN A 143 -14.92 2.12 -10.04
N LEU A 144 -14.08 1.23 -9.52
CA LEU A 144 -13.71 -0.01 -10.20
C LEU A 144 -14.94 -0.90 -10.49
N ASP A 145 -15.93 -0.92 -9.60
CA ASP A 145 -17.17 -1.67 -9.77
C ASP A 145 -18.07 -1.07 -10.86
N GLY A 146 -18.33 0.24 -10.79
CA GLY A 146 -19.14 0.95 -11.79
C GLY A 146 -18.57 0.91 -13.22
N MET A 147 -17.25 0.71 -13.36
CA MET A 147 -16.60 0.53 -14.67
C MET A 147 -16.78 -0.87 -15.28
N LEU A 148 -17.23 -1.88 -14.53
CA LEU A 148 -17.56 -3.20 -15.09
C LEU A 148 -19.01 -3.31 -15.58
N HIS A 149 -19.87 -2.36 -15.21
CA HIS A 149 -21.31 -2.39 -15.51
C HIS A 149 -21.72 -1.45 -16.65
N ASN A 150 -20.77 -0.78 -17.30
CA ASN A 150 -20.95 -0.04 -18.57
C ASN A 150 -20.28 -0.80 -19.72
#